data_AF-A0A2H6F7P0-F1
#
_entry.id   AF-A0A2H6F7P0-F1
#
_cell.length_a   1.000
_cell.length_b   1.000
_cell.length_c   1.000
_cell.angle_alpha   90.00
_cell.angle_beta   90.00
_cell.angle_gamma   90.00
#
_symmetry.space_group_name_H-M   'P 1'
#
loop_
_entity.id
_entity.type
_entity.pdbx_description
1 polymer ?
#
loop_
_entity_poly.entity_id
_entity_poly.type
_entity_poly.pdbx_seq_one_letter_code
_entity_poly.pdbx_strand_id
1 'polypeptide(L)' 'MAVFKCESCGATKEGRCKPKKCPECGTKDTMKKK' A
#
# COMPACT_ATOMS: atom_id res chain seq x y z
N MET A 1 -1.79 -13.46 4.37
CA MET A 1 -1.71 -11.99 4.28
C MET A 1 -1.27 -11.63 2.88
N ALA A 2 -1.73 -10.49 2.34
CA ALA A 2 -1.29 -9.98 1.05
C ALA A 2 -0.27 -8.87 1.27
N VAL A 3 0.76 -8.80 0.41
CA VAL A 3 1.68 -7.66 0.38
C VAL A 3 1.07 -6.62 -0.55
N PHE A 4 1.00 -5.38 -0.09
CA PHE A 4 0.55 -4.26 -0.88
C PHE A 4 1.71 -3.32 -1.13
N LYS A 5 2.03 -3.04 -2.39
CA LYS A 5 3.04 -2.08 -2.82
C LYS A 5 2.38 -0.78 -3.25
N CYS A 6 2.84 0.34 -2.68
CA CYS A 6 2.50 1.66 -3.16
C CYS A 6 3.15 1.89 -4.53
N GLU A 7 2.37 2.26 -5.53
CA GLU A 7 2.93 2.65 -6.83
C GLU A 7 3.57 4.03 -6.81
N SER A 8 3.15 4.92 -5.91
CA SER A 8 3.66 6.29 -5.86
C SER A 8 5.02 6.44 -5.18
N CYS A 9 5.25 5.73 -4.07
CA CYS A 9 6.52 5.80 -3.34
C CYS A 9 7.28 4.47 -3.25
N GLY A 10 6.70 3.35 -3.74
CA GLY A 10 7.33 2.05 -3.70
C GLY A 10 7.21 1.30 -2.36
N ALA A 11 6.69 1.93 -1.31
CA ALA A 11 6.54 1.33 0.01
C ALA A 11 5.69 0.06 0.00
N THR A 12 6.10 -0.97 0.73
CA THR A 12 5.37 -2.23 0.85
C THR A 12 4.79 -2.40 2.24
N LYS A 13 3.52 -2.82 2.32
CA LYS A 13 2.83 -3.14 3.57
C LYS A 13 2.17 -4.49 3.46
N GLU A 14 2.46 -5.37 4.41
CA GLU A 14 1.75 -6.64 4.55
C GLU A 14 0.49 -6.48 5.40
N GLY A 15 -0.59 -7.17 5.00
CA GLY A 15 -1.82 -7.14 5.76
C GLY A 15 -2.92 -8.00 5.15
N ARG A 16 -4.02 -8.17 5.85
CA ARG A 16 -5.19 -8.89 5.32
C ARG A 16 -5.99 -8.06 4.32
N CYS A 17 -6.03 -6.73 4.51
CA CYS A 17 -6.85 -5.81 3.74
C CYS A 17 -6.00 -4.75 3.02
N LYS A 18 -6.44 -4.30 1.83
CA LYS A 18 -5.78 -3.22 1.07
C LYS A 18 -5.79 -1.93 1.92
N PRO A 19 -4.63 -1.36 2.25
CA PRO A 19 -4.58 -0.09 2.96
C PRO A 19 -5.15 1.05 2.09
N LYS A 20 -6.12 1.80 2.62
CA LYS A 20 -6.75 2.94 1.91
C LYS A 20 -5.79 4.09 1.63
N LYS A 21 -4.80 4.27 2.51
CA LYS A 21 -3.74 5.27 2.38
C LYS A 21 -2.38 4.58 2.50
N CYS A 22 -1.42 5.05 1.72
CA CYS A 22 -0.03 4.69 1.94
C CYS A 22 0.43 5.28 3.28
N PRO A 23 1.02 4.49 4.19
CA PRO A 23 1.54 5.00 5.47
C PRO A 23 2.76 5.91 5.30
N GLU A 24 3.47 5.83 4.17
CA GLU A 24 4.71 6.57 3.96
C GLU A 24 4.48 7.90 3.25
N CYS A 25 3.78 7.88 2.11
CA CYS A 25 3.55 9.10 1.33
C CYS A 25 2.16 9.72 1.54
N GLY A 26 1.29 9.10 2.35
CA GLY A 26 -0.04 9.63 2.70
C GLY A 26 -1.07 9.64 1.56
N THR A 27 -0.68 9.25 0.34
CA THR A 27 -1.57 9.19 -0.83
C THR A 27 -2.63 8.11 -0.68
N LYS A 28 -3.84 8.39 -1.17
CA LYS A 28 -4.97 7.45 -1.12
C LYS A 28 -4.98 6.58 -2.37
N ASP A 29 -5.43 5.34 -2.22
CA ASP A 29 -5.66 4.36 -3.29
C ASP A 29 -4.43 3.90 -4.10
N THR A 30 -3.22 4.28 -3.69
CA THR A 30 -1.97 3.93 -4.40
C THR A 30 -1.40 2.55 -4.07
N MET A 31 -1.98 1.85 -3.10
CA MET A 31 -1.48 0.57 -2.57
C MET A 31 -2.03 -0.62 -3.37
N LYS A 32 -1.33 -1.09 -4.41
CA LYS A 32 -1.74 -2.28 -5.18
C LYS A 32 -1.22 -3.56 -4.54
N LYS A 33 -1.95 -4.66 -4.70
CA LYS A 33 -1.47 -5.98 -4.27
C LYS A 33 -0.22 -6.32 -5.10
N LYS A 34 0.88 -6.60 -4.40
CA LYS A 34 2.14 -7.09 -4.98
C LYS A 34 2.08 -8.61 -5.12
#